data_AF-A0AAD1KLX2-F1
#
_entry.id   AF-A0AAD1KLX2-F1
#
_cell.length_a   1.000
_cell.length_b   1.000
_cell.length_c   1.000
_cell.angle_alpha   90.00
_cell.angle_beta   90.00
_cell.angle_gamma   90.00
#
_symmetry.space_group_name_H-M   'P 1'
#
loop_
_entity.id
_entity.type
_entity.pdbx_description
1 polymer ?
#
loop_
_entity_poly.entity_id
_entity_poly.type
_entity_poly.pdbx_seq_one_letter_code
_entity_poly.pdbx_strand_id
1 'polypeptide(L)'
;MPITRLIAGLAATTLTVATLTGCSHSEHSDFSTDKSSSPPFRQGCIKNFDSSKDYFPDKTTFSDARDITVSYHRSYKVVTLKHPSNAATEPVQYVLVQCGAPDPHLDGDLARAQHITIPTTRVALGSSTLPMQFQMLGKLDAVAGIVNIDRVGNPNIRRALTDHKVASFAAGDNTTEINTEKLAALHPDLFIFNLVSGSDNTSKVDKIKEMGIPIVAEPNFLESTPLGRAE
;
A
#
# COMPACT_ATOMS: atom_id res chain seq x y z
N MET A 1 30.23 35.59 -62.96
CA MET A 1 30.84 36.64 -62.11
C MET A 1 31.02 36.08 -60.70
N PRO A 2 32.13 36.37 -60.02
CA PRO A 2 33.29 35.50 -59.98
C PRO A 2 33.51 34.86 -58.58
N ILE A 3 33.93 33.59 -58.50
CA ILE A 3 35.31 33.05 -58.43
C ILE A 3 35.88 32.99 -56.99
N THR A 4 36.46 31.81 -56.67
CA THR A 4 37.63 31.53 -55.79
C THR A 4 37.41 31.48 -54.27
N ARG A 5 38.05 30.63 -53.42
CA ARG A 5 39.21 29.69 -53.37
C ARG A 5 39.12 28.98 -51.99
N LEU A 6 39.83 27.93 -51.55
CA LEU A 6 40.71 26.87 -52.06
C LEU A 6 41.01 25.95 -50.84
N ILE A 7 40.92 24.63 -51.00
CA ILE A 7 41.90 23.57 -50.68
C ILE A 7 42.88 23.69 -49.48
N ALA A 8 42.90 22.59 -48.69
CA ALA A 8 43.99 21.87 -47.99
C ALA A 8 44.76 22.48 -46.80
N GLY A 9 45.12 21.59 -45.87
CA GLY A 9 46.21 21.80 -44.92
C GLY A 9 46.27 20.77 -43.80
N LEU A 10 46.79 19.58 -44.10
CA LEU A 10 47.26 18.60 -43.11
C LEU A 10 48.49 19.20 -42.38
N ALA A 11 48.51 19.22 -41.05
CA ALA A 11 49.74 19.41 -40.29
C ALA A 11 49.68 18.63 -38.97
N ALA A 12 50.31 17.46 -38.98
CA ALA A 12 50.68 16.73 -37.79
C ALA A 12 51.72 17.55 -37.02
N THR A 13 51.51 17.73 -35.71
CA THR A 13 52.59 18.06 -34.78
C THR A 13 52.48 17.13 -33.59
N THR A 14 53.41 16.18 -33.60
CA THR A 14 53.80 15.33 -32.48
C THR A 14 54.37 16.21 -31.36
N LEU A 15 53.83 16.07 -30.15
CA LEU A 15 54.50 16.48 -28.94
C LEU A 15 54.47 15.33 -27.93
N THR A 16 55.52 14.53 -27.98
CA THR A 16 55.94 13.63 -26.91
C THR A 16 56.40 14.45 -25.72
N VAL A 17 55.72 14.31 -24.58
CA VAL A 17 56.28 14.63 -23.26
C VAL A 17 56.12 13.42 -22.36
N ALA A 18 57.23 13.09 -21.72
CA ALA A 18 57.52 11.86 -21.02
C ALA A 18 57.00 11.87 -19.56
N THR A 19 56.73 10.64 -19.10
CA THR A 19 56.82 10.12 -17.72
C THR A 19 56.00 10.79 -16.61
N LEU A 20 55.16 9.98 -15.97
CA LEU A 20 55.31 9.64 -14.54
C LEU A 20 54.47 8.39 -14.24
N THR A 21 55.18 7.31 -13.89
CA THR A 21 54.64 6.13 -13.22
C THR A 21 54.03 6.53 -11.88
N GLY A 22 52.71 6.45 -11.78
CA GLY A 22 51.97 6.58 -10.53
C GLY A 22 51.11 5.34 -10.32
N CYS A 23 51.57 4.43 -9.46
CA CYS A 23 50.74 3.37 -8.92
C CYS A 23 49.66 4.01 -8.04
N SER A 24 48.41 4.06 -8.52
CA SER A 24 47.28 4.42 -7.66
C SER A 24 46.59 3.15 -7.20
N HIS A 25 46.67 2.94 -5.89
CA HIS A 25 45.89 2.00 -5.10
C HIS A 25 44.43 1.95 -5.58
N SER A 26 43.95 0.76 -5.92
CA SER A 26 42.53 0.49 -6.07
C SER A 26 41.97 0.24 -4.67
N GLU A 27 41.48 1.28 -4.01
CA GLU A 27 40.63 1.11 -2.84
C GLU A 27 39.23 0.71 -3.34
N HIS A 28 38.89 -0.55 -3.12
CA HIS A 28 37.53 -1.04 -3.23
C HIS A 28 36.65 -0.25 -2.25
N SER A 29 35.90 0.72 -2.75
CA SER A 29 34.76 1.26 -2.02
C SER A 29 33.63 0.23 -2.12
N ASP A 30 33.54 -0.62 -1.09
CA ASP A 30 32.36 -1.44 -0.84
C ASP A 30 31.15 -0.51 -0.68
N PHE A 31 30.31 -0.48 -1.72
CA PHE A 31 29.00 0.16 -1.66
C PHE A 31 28.06 -0.81 -0.93
N SER A 32 28.10 -0.77 0.40
CA SER A 32 27.09 -1.43 1.23
C SER A 32 25.73 -0.76 0.98
N THR A 33 24.93 -1.33 0.10
CA THR A 33 23.50 -0.99 -0.02
C THR A 33 22.75 -1.62 1.14
N ASP A 34 22.86 -1.03 2.31
CA ASP A 34 22.00 -1.36 3.44
C ASP A 34 20.77 -0.43 3.40
N LYS A 35 19.88 -0.67 2.43
CA LYS A 35 18.50 -0.16 2.51
C LYS A 35 17.72 -1.10 3.43
N SER A 36 18.04 -1.05 4.72
CA SER A 36 17.14 -1.53 5.76
C SER A 36 15.92 -0.59 5.76
N SER A 37 14.89 -0.95 5.01
CA SER A 37 13.58 -0.31 5.07
C SER A 37 12.95 -0.62 6.43
N SER A 38 13.28 0.16 7.45
CA SER A 38 12.53 0.12 8.71
C SER A 38 11.06 0.42 8.40
N PRO A 39 10.11 -0.38 8.93
CA PRO A 39 8.69 -0.06 8.79
C PRO A 39 8.43 1.37 9.28
N PRO A 40 7.51 2.12 8.65
CA PRO A 40 7.12 3.44 9.16
C PRO A 40 6.79 3.36 10.65
N PHE A 41 7.34 4.29 11.43
CA PHE A 41 7.18 4.32 12.88
C PHE A 41 5.70 4.56 13.21
N ARG A 42 5.00 3.51 13.67
CA ARG A 42 3.63 3.61 14.17
C ARG A 42 3.65 4.36 15.50
N GLN A 43 3.19 5.61 15.49
CA GLN A 43 2.96 6.34 16.73
C GLN A 43 1.88 5.63 17.56
N GLY A 44 2.09 5.52 18.87
CA GLY A 44 1.12 4.92 19.78
C GLY A 44 1.24 3.42 19.99
N CYS A 45 2.31 2.75 19.52
CA CYS A 45 2.51 1.34 19.84
C CYS A 45 2.72 1.07 21.33
N ILE A 46 2.24 -0.09 21.74
CA ILE A 46 2.38 -0.62 23.08
C ILE A 46 3.87 -0.89 23.33
N LYS A 47 4.44 -0.24 24.33
CA LYS A 47 5.83 -0.47 24.75
C LYS A 47 5.93 -1.50 25.87
N ASN A 48 4.99 -1.43 26.80
CA ASN A 48 4.91 -2.32 27.95
C ASN A 48 3.57 -3.05 27.87
N PHE A 49 3.59 -4.25 27.31
CA PHE A 49 2.39 -5.05 27.16
C PHE A 49 1.90 -5.58 28.52
N ASP A 50 0.60 -5.51 28.70
CA ASP A 50 -0.15 -6.03 29.84
C ASP A 50 -1.33 -6.84 29.30
N SER A 51 -1.32 -8.15 29.56
CA SER A 51 -2.32 -9.10 29.07
C SER A 51 -3.71 -8.93 29.70
N SER A 52 -3.83 -8.13 30.76
CA SER A 52 -5.08 -7.86 31.46
C SER A 52 -5.77 -6.56 31.01
N LYS A 53 -5.03 -5.65 30.37
CA LYS A 53 -5.50 -4.35 29.93
C LYS A 53 -6.30 -4.41 28.63
N ASP A 54 -7.43 -3.70 28.57
CA ASP A 54 -8.15 -3.42 27.32
C ASP A 54 -7.49 -2.23 26.60
N TYR A 55 -6.96 -2.47 25.40
CA TYR A 55 -6.34 -1.46 24.53
C TYR A 55 -7.32 -0.86 23.51
N PHE A 56 -8.62 -1.17 23.63
CA PHE A 56 -9.70 -0.59 22.83
C PHE A 56 -10.80 -0.01 23.74
N PRO A 57 -10.57 1.17 24.34
CA PRO A 57 -11.57 1.83 25.17
C PRO A 57 -12.82 2.22 24.34
N ASP A 58 -12.61 2.58 23.08
CA ASP A 58 -13.68 2.93 22.14
C ASP A 58 -14.05 1.72 21.29
N LYS A 59 -15.34 1.35 21.34
CA LYS A 59 -15.89 0.20 20.61
C LYS A 59 -16.95 0.68 19.65
N THR A 60 -16.81 0.31 18.38
CA THR A 60 -17.82 0.59 17.36
C THR A 60 -19.06 -0.27 17.55
N THR A 61 -20.21 0.30 17.20
CA THR A 61 -21.51 -0.39 17.11
C THR A 61 -22.16 -0.02 15.79
N PHE A 62 -22.75 -1.00 15.11
CA PHE A 62 -23.42 -0.80 13.83
C PHE A 62 -24.93 -0.82 14.03
N SER A 63 -25.61 0.25 13.61
CA SER A 63 -27.08 0.33 13.68
C SER A 63 -27.72 -0.10 12.36
N ASP A 64 -27.07 0.23 11.25
CA ASP A 64 -27.53 0.06 9.88
C ASP A 64 -26.73 -1.00 9.12
N ALA A 65 -25.40 -1.05 9.28
CA ALA A 65 -24.56 -2.02 8.60
C ALA A 65 -24.88 -3.45 9.07
N ARG A 66 -25.02 -4.37 8.12
CA ARG A 66 -25.40 -5.76 8.38
C ARG A 66 -24.32 -6.75 7.98
N ASP A 67 -23.36 -6.35 7.17
CA ASP A 67 -22.35 -7.22 6.58
C ASP A 67 -21.06 -7.30 7.39
N ILE A 68 -20.86 -6.36 8.31
CA ILE A 68 -19.67 -6.29 9.18
C ILE A 68 -20.02 -6.56 10.65
N THR A 69 -19.13 -7.25 11.35
CA THR A 69 -19.16 -7.36 12.81
C THR A 69 -17.75 -7.24 13.38
N VAL A 70 -17.63 -6.77 14.62
CA VAL A 70 -16.34 -6.62 15.31
C VAL A 70 -16.44 -7.23 16.71
N SER A 71 -15.59 -8.22 17.00
CA SER A 71 -15.35 -8.74 18.34
C SER A 71 -14.07 -8.12 18.92
N TYR A 72 -14.18 -7.51 20.08
CA TYR A 72 -13.04 -6.87 20.76
C TYR A 72 -12.43 -7.83 21.76
N HIS A 73 -11.11 -7.97 21.67
CA HIS A 73 -10.27 -8.61 22.66
C HIS A 73 -9.26 -7.59 23.15
N ARG A 74 -8.67 -7.83 24.31
CA ARG A 74 -7.80 -6.85 24.99
C ARG A 74 -6.80 -6.16 24.07
N SER A 75 -6.07 -6.91 23.25
CA SER A 75 -4.99 -6.39 22.40
C SER A 75 -5.17 -6.60 20.90
N TYR A 76 -6.24 -7.27 20.50
CA TYR A 76 -6.61 -7.44 19.10
C TYR A 76 -8.14 -7.41 18.94
N LYS A 77 -8.63 -7.18 17.73
CA LYS A 77 -10.05 -7.33 17.40
C LYS A 77 -10.22 -8.23 16.20
N VAL A 78 -11.30 -8.99 16.18
CA VAL A 78 -11.68 -9.82 15.05
C VAL A 78 -12.76 -9.09 14.28
N VAL A 79 -12.47 -8.73 13.03
CA VAL A 79 -13.44 -8.16 12.10
C VAL A 79 -13.93 -9.29 11.21
N THR A 80 -15.25 -9.50 11.16
CA THR A 80 -15.86 -10.49 10.27
C THR A 80 -16.69 -9.76 9.22
N LEU A 81 -16.39 -10.01 7.94
CA LEU A 81 -17.25 -9.63 6.82
C LEU A 81 -18.04 -10.85 6.38
N LYS A 82 -19.36 -10.74 6.36
CA LYS A 82 -20.26 -11.84 5.99
C LYS A 82 -20.22 -12.11 4.48
N HIS A 83 -20.18 -11.05 3.67
CA HIS A 83 -20.09 -11.18 2.22
C HIS A 83 -18.93 -10.32 1.69
N PRO A 84 -17.68 -10.82 1.69
CA PRO A 84 -16.53 -10.06 1.19
C PRO A 84 -16.59 -9.72 -0.30
N SER A 85 -17.49 -10.34 -1.06
CA SER A 85 -17.80 -10.00 -2.45
C SER A 85 -19.22 -10.46 -2.79
N ASN A 86 -19.76 -9.99 -3.93
CA ASN A 86 -21.06 -10.43 -4.44
C ASN A 86 -21.14 -11.91 -4.85
N ALA A 87 -20.01 -12.62 -4.92
CA ALA A 87 -19.98 -14.06 -5.19
C ALA A 87 -19.42 -14.90 -4.03
N ALA A 88 -19.04 -14.26 -2.91
CA ALA A 88 -18.56 -14.99 -1.76
C ALA A 88 -19.73 -15.68 -1.06
N THR A 89 -19.61 -17.00 -0.85
CA THR A 89 -20.58 -17.80 -0.11
C THR A 89 -20.19 -17.98 1.35
N GLU A 90 -18.95 -17.67 1.70
CA GLU A 90 -18.39 -17.81 3.04
C GLU A 90 -17.89 -16.47 3.58
N PRO A 91 -18.02 -16.22 4.89
CA PRO A 91 -17.46 -15.03 5.53
C PRO A 91 -15.94 -15.04 5.50
N VAL A 92 -15.33 -13.86 5.66
CA VAL A 92 -13.91 -13.71 5.92
C VAL A 92 -13.67 -13.02 7.25
N GLN A 93 -12.65 -13.47 7.97
CA GLN A 93 -12.25 -12.92 9.26
C GLN A 93 -10.85 -12.32 9.16
N TYR A 94 -10.67 -11.16 9.79
CA TYR A 94 -9.40 -10.46 9.93
C TYR A 94 -9.08 -10.25 11.39
N VAL A 95 -7.83 -10.47 11.77
CA VAL A 95 -7.32 -10.27 13.11
C VAL A 95 -6.53 -8.97 13.12
N LEU A 96 -7.09 -7.91 13.69
CA LEU A 96 -6.43 -6.62 13.79
C LEU A 96 -5.71 -6.52 15.14
N VAL A 97 -4.38 -6.62 15.13
CA VAL A 97 -3.53 -6.67 16.34
C VAL A 97 -2.95 -5.29 16.64
N GLN A 98 -3.08 -4.80 17.89
CA GLN A 98 -2.45 -3.54 18.28
C GLN A 98 -0.93 -3.63 18.17
N CYS A 99 -0.31 -2.64 17.55
CA CYS A 99 1.13 -2.63 17.39
C CYS A 99 1.84 -2.63 18.75
N GLY A 100 2.85 -3.49 18.88
CA GLY A 100 3.55 -3.72 20.14
C GLY A 100 2.89 -4.75 21.08
N ALA A 101 1.69 -5.24 20.76
CA ALA A 101 1.17 -6.46 21.37
C ALA A 101 1.84 -7.71 20.75
N PRO A 102 2.00 -8.80 21.51
CA PRO A 102 2.36 -10.09 20.94
C PRO A 102 1.22 -10.61 20.04
N ASP A 103 1.57 -11.45 19.07
CA ASP A 103 0.57 -12.14 18.26
C ASP A 103 -0.34 -13.00 19.16
N PRO A 104 -1.67 -12.91 18.97
CA PRO A 104 -2.60 -13.70 19.76
C PRO A 104 -2.49 -15.18 19.41
N HIS A 105 -2.65 -16.05 20.43
CA HIS A 105 -2.87 -17.47 20.19
C HIS A 105 -4.32 -17.66 19.72
N LEU A 106 -4.49 -18.14 18.49
CA LEU A 106 -5.79 -18.33 17.85
C LEU A 106 -5.93 -19.77 17.38
N ASP A 107 -7.13 -20.31 17.55
CA ASP A 107 -7.50 -21.68 17.20
C ASP A 107 -8.52 -21.72 16.06
N GLY A 108 -8.71 -22.91 15.48
CA GLY A 108 -9.75 -23.15 14.47
C GLY A 108 -9.55 -22.32 13.20
N ASP A 109 -10.61 -21.70 12.70
CA ASP A 109 -10.57 -20.89 11.48
C ASP A 109 -9.78 -19.58 11.66
N LEU A 110 -9.74 -19.05 12.88
CA LEU A 110 -8.97 -17.83 13.19
C LEU A 110 -7.45 -18.05 13.14
N ALA A 111 -6.97 -19.30 13.31
CA ALA A 111 -5.55 -19.62 13.17
C ALA A 111 -5.01 -19.37 11.76
N ARG A 112 -5.90 -19.35 10.74
CA ARG A 112 -5.57 -19.08 9.33
C ARG A 112 -6.00 -17.69 8.89
N ALA A 113 -6.64 -16.91 9.77
CA ALA A 113 -7.09 -15.57 9.46
C ALA A 113 -5.88 -14.65 9.26
N GLN A 114 -6.03 -13.66 8.40
CA GLN A 114 -4.96 -12.70 8.16
C GLN A 114 -4.77 -11.79 9.38
N HIS A 115 -3.53 -11.66 9.85
CA HIS A 115 -3.16 -10.72 10.89
C HIS A 115 -2.75 -9.38 10.27
N ILE A 116 -3.33 -8.30 10.78
CA ILE A 116 -3.02 -6.93 10.35
C ILE A 116 -2.65 -6.12 11.59
N THR A 117 -1.44 -5.59 11.62
CA THR A 117 -1.02 -4.71 12.70
C THR A 117 -1.67 -3.33 12.54
N ILE A 118 -2.32 -2.85 13.61
CA ILE A 118 -2.97 -1.54 13.67
C ILE A 118 -2.26 -0.58 14.65
N PRO A 119 -2.29 0.74 14.42
CA PRO A 119 -2.86 1.39 13.24
C PRO A 119 -2.03 1.12 11.98
N THR A 120 -2.69 1.03 10.84
CA THR A 120 -2.02 0.96 9.53
C THR A 120 -1.51 2.35 9.16
N THR A 121 -0.39 2.39 8.43
CA THR A 121 0.36 3.64 8.18
C THR A 121 0.76 3.82 6.73
N ARG A 122 0.66 2.76 5.92
CA ARG A 122 0.96 2.78 4.49
C ARG A 122 -0.09 1.94 3.76
N VAL A 123 -1.24 2.53 3.53
CA VAL A 123 -2.38 1.88 2.89
C VAL A 123 -2.35 2.08 1.37
N ALA A 124 -2.58 1.00 0.63
CA ALA A 124 -2.86 1.05 -0.80
C ALA A 124 -4.36 0.87 -1.07
N LEU A 125 -4.93 1.70 -1.94
CA LEU A 125 -6.36 1.73 -2.25
C LEU A 125 -6.64 1.22 -3.66
N GLY A 126 -7.39 0.14 -3.73
CA GLY A 126 -7.70 -0.57 -4.96
C GLY A 126 -8.89 -0.03 -5.76
N SER A 127 -9.58 1.00 -5.26
CA SER A 127 -10.76 1.59 -5.89
C SER A 127 -10.73 3.12 -5.79
N SER A 128 -11.30 3.79 -6.79
CA SER A 128 -11.42 5.25 -6.84
C SER A 128 -12.44 5.83 -5.84
N THR A 129 -13.26 4.98 -5.20
CA THR A 129 -14.25 5.39 -4.19
C THR A 129 -13.67 5.48 -2.79
N LEU A 130 -12.64 4.69 -2.49
CA LEU A 130 -12.04 4.58 -1.15
C LEU A 130 -11.37 5.86 -0.62
N PRO A 131 -10.73 6.72 -1.44
CA PRO A 131 -10.11 7.94 -0.91
C PRO A 131 -11.07 8.86 -0.16
N MET A 132 -12.36 8.86 -0.50
CA MET A 132 -13.36 9.67 0.20
C MET A 132 -13.51 9.24 1.66
N GLN A 133 -13.49 7.94 1.93
CA GLN A 133 -13.58 7.38 3.28
C GLN A 133 -12.37 7.83 4.13
N PHE A 134 -11.17 7.73 3.57
CA PHE A 134 -9.94 8.20 4.24
C PHE A 134 -9.95 9.72 4.47
N GLN A 135 -10.50 10.50 3.54
CA GLN A 135 -10.66 11.93 3.74
C GLN A 135 -11.61 12.25 4.89
N MET A 136 -12.77 11.58 4.95
CA MET A 136 -13.76 11.80 6.02
C MET A 136 -13.20 11.43 7.40
N LEU A 137 -12.32 10.43 7.46
CA LEU A 137 -11.61 10.04 8.68
C LEU A 137 -10.41 10.94 9.02
N GLY A 138 -10.04 11.88 8.14
CA GLY A 138 -8.83 12.69 8.28
C GLY A 138 -7.54 11.86 8.22
N LYS A 139 -7.55 10.79 7.42
CA LYS A 139 -6.47 9.79 7.31
C LYS A 139 -5.86 9.65 5.91
N LEU A 140 -6.01 10.66 5.05
CA LEU A 140 -5.38 10.64 3.72
C LEU A 140 -3.85 10.53 3.78
N ASP A 141 -3.22 10.97 4.87
CA ASP A 141 -1.79 10.86 5.13
C ASP A 141 -1.28 9.42 5.21
N ALA A 142 -2.14 8.46 5.58
CA ALA A 142 -1.80 7.04 5.59
C ALA A 142 -1.85 6.40 4.19
N VAL A 143 -2.43 7.06 3.19
CA VAL A 143 -2.57 6.51 1.83
C VAL A 143 -1.26 6.65 1.08
N ALA A 144 -0.61 5.53 0.79
CA ALA A 144 0.65 5.49 0.06
C ALA A 144 0.47 5.24 -1.44
N GLY A 145 -0.64 4.65 -1.84
CA GLY A 145 -0.95 4.42 -3.24
C GLY A 145 -2.44 4.24 -3.50
N ILE A 146 -2.84 4.48 -4.75
CA ILE A 146 -4.17 4.15 -5.26
C ILE A 146 -4.02 3.55 -6.66
N VAL A 147 -4.93 2.68 -7.08
CA VAL A 147 -4.86 2.07 -8.42
C VAL A 147 -4.74 3.15 -9.49
N ASN A 148 -5.66 4.13 -9.50
CA ASN A 148 -5.63 5.21 -10.48
C ASN A 148 -6.20 6.51 -9.87
N ILE A 149 -5.34 7.52 -9.74
CA ILE A 149 -5.68 8.83 -9.17
C ILE A 149 -6.66 9.59 -10.08
N ASP A 150 -6.51 9.48 -11.40
CA ASP A 150 -7.33 10.23 -12.37
C ASP A 150 -8.79 9.78 -12.37
N ARG A 151 -9.06 8.56 -11.89
CA ARG A 151 -10.41 8.02 -11.74
C ARG A 151 -11.13 8.48 -10.47
N VAL A 152 -10.44 9.18 -9.56
CA VAL A 152 -11.08 9.74 -8.36
C VAL A 152 -12.01 10.88 -8.78
N GLY A 153 -13.33 10.67 -8.60
CA GLY A 153 -14.35 11.57 -9.14
C GLY A 153 -14.35 12.97 -8.54
N ASN A 154 -13.93 13.13 -7.29
CA ASN A 154 -13.88 14.43 -6.63
C ASN A 154 -12.53 15.13 -6.86
N PRO A 155 -12.50 16.32 -7.50
CA PRO A 155 -11.26 17.01 -7.86
C PRO A 155 -10.46 17.50 -6.66
N ASN A 156 -11.11 17.82 -5.54
CA ASN A 156 -10.42 18.24 -4.32
C ASN A 156 -9.65 17.08 -3.70
N ILE A 157 -10.23 15.89 -3.71
CA ILE A 157 -9.59 14.67 -3.21
C ILE A 157 -8.43 14.29 -4.12
N ARG A 158 -8.62 14.38 -5.44
CA ARG A 158 -7.54 14.14 -6.41
C ARG A 158 -6.35 15.06 -6.19
N ARG A 159 -6.61 16.36 -5.94
CA ARG A 159 -5.59 17.34 -5.59
C ARG A 159 -4.89 16.96 -4.28
N ALA A 160 -5.65 16.64 -3.23
CA ALA A 160 -5.08 16.21 -1.95
C ALA A 160 -4.17 14.98 -2.12
N LEU A 161 -4.59 13.94 -2.85
CA LEU A 161 -3.76 12.78 -3.15
C LEU A 161 -2.47 13.15 -3.89
N THR A 162 -2.54 14.09 -4.83
CA THR A 162 -1.37 14.59 -5.56
C THR A 162 -0.42 15.36 -4.63
N ASP A 163 -0.95 16.23 -3.78
CA ASP A 163 -0.19 17.03 -2.81
C ASP A 163 0.49 16.12 -1.77
N HIS A 164 -0.18 15.04 -1.36
CA HIS A 164 0.37 13.98 -0.50
C HIS A 164 1.32 13.02 -1.24
N LYS A 165 1.56 13.22 -2.54
CA LYS A 165 2.44 12.39 -3.38
C LYS A 165 2.05 10.91 -3.38
N VAL A 166 0.75 10.63 -3.31
CA VAL A 166 0.22 9.27 -3.42
C VAL A 166 0.60 8.69 -4.79
N ALA A 167 1.13 7.46 -4.81
CA ALA A 167 1.53 6.81 -6.05
C ALA A 167 0.33 6.17 -6.78
N SER A 168 0.38 6.11 -8.11
CA SER A 168 -0.54 5.28 -8.89
C SER A 168 0.09 3.93 -9.23
N PHE A 169 -0.67 2.84 -9.07
CA PHE A 169 -0.23 1.48 -9.40
C PHE A 169 -1.09 0.82 -10.50
N ALA A 170 -1.70 1.60 -11.39
CA ALA A 170 -2.40 1.06 -12.54
C ALA A 170 -1.42 0.41 -13.55
N ALA A 171 -1.91 -0.62 -14.25
CA ALA A 171 -1.20 -1.28 -15.34
C ALA A 171 -1.06 -0.40 -16.59
N GLY A 172 -1.89 0.64 -16.73
CA GLY A 172 -1.80 1.62 -17.80
C GLY A 172 -2.64 2.87 -17.53
N ASP A 173 -2.66 3.77 -18.49
CA ASP A 173 -3.38 5.03 -18.38
C ASP A 173 -4.90 4.80 -18.37
N ASN A 174 -5.62 5.54 -17.52
CA ASN A 174 -7.07 5.48 -17.37
C ASN A 174 -7.67 4.09 -17.01
N THR A 175 -6.86 3.08 -16.68
CA THR A 175 -7.35 1.74 -16.28
C THR A 175 -7.56 1.63 -14.76
N THR A 176 -8.35 0.64 -14.34
CA THR A 176 -8.46 0.17 -12.94
C THR A 176 -7.74 -1.17 -12.74
N GLU A 177 -6.95 -1.60 -13.72
CA GLU A 177 -6.22 -2.87 -13.62
C GLU A 177 -5.01 -2.69 -12.72
N ILE A 178 -4.86 -3.57 -11.75
CA ILE A 178 -3.78 -3.54 -10.78
C ILE A 178 -2.48 -4.03 -11.44
N ASN A 179 -1.43 -3.19 -11.38
CA ASN A 179 -0.05 -3.62 -11.56
C ASN A 179 0.50 -4.09 -10.20
N THR A 180 0.67 -5.39 -10.05
CA THR A 180 1.08 -6.02 -8.78
C THR A 180 2.52 -5.68 -8.39
N GLU A 181 3.42 -5.47 -9.35
CA GLU A 181 4.81 -5.06 -9.10
C GLU A 181 4.87 -3.62 -8.58
N LYS A 182 4.14 -2.69 -9.23
CA LYS A 182 4.04 -1.31 -8.74
C LYS A 182 3.43 -1.26 -7.34
N LEU A 183 2.38 -2.03 -7.08
CA LEU A 183 1.78 -2.14 -5.75
C LEU A 183 2.79 -2.65 -4.72
N ALA A 184 3.52 -3.72 -5.04
CA ALA A 184 4.52 -4.32 -4.14
C ALA A 184 5.69 -3.38 -3.86
N ALA A 185 6.16 -2.63 -4.86
CA ALA A 185 7.24 -1.65 -4.72
C ALA A 185 6.89 -0.50 -3.76
N LEU A 186 5.60 -0.28 -3.47
CA LEU A 186 5.21 0.66 -2.43
C LEU A 186 5.57 0.10 -1.04
N HIS A 187 5.49 -1.20 -0.80
CA HIS A 187 5.52 -1.85 0.54
C HIS A 187 4.35 -1.42 1.43
N PRO A 188 3.07 -1.56 1.00
CA PRO A 188 1.92 -1.24 1.83
C PRO A 188 1.81 -2.18 3.03
N ASP A 189 1.39 -1.67 4.19
CA ASP A 189 1.04 -2.48 5.36
C ASP A 189 -0.44 -2.91 5.36
N LEU A 190 -1.21 -2.42 4.39
CA LEU A 190 -2.56 -2.85 4.08
C LEU A 190 -2.93 -2.50 2.63
N PHE A 191 -3.53 -3.44 1.91
CA PHE A 191 -4.21 -3.20 0.65
C PHE A 191 -5.72 -3.35 0.83
N ILE A 192 -6.50 -2.31 0.52
CA ILE A 192 -7.96 -2.33 0.59
C ILE A 192 -8.50 -2.37 -0.84
N PHE A 193 -9.39 -3.31 -1.13
CA PHE A 193 -9.92 -3.50 -2.49
C PHE A 193 -11.39 -3.95 -2.47
N ASN A 194 -12.14 -3.61 -3.52
CA ASN A 194 -13.53 -4.02 -3.68
C ASN A 194 -13.56 -5.30 -4.53
N LEU A 195 -13.81 -6.45 -3.90
CA LEU A 195 -13.95 -7.70 -4.65
C LEU A 195 -15.30 -7.73 -5.37
N VAL A 196 -15.26 -7.66 -6.69
CA VAL A 196 -16.43 -7.83 -7.56
C VAL A 196 -16.23 -9.06 -8.43
N SER A 197 -17.17 -9.99 -8.36
CA SER A 197 -17.22 -11.20 -9.17
C SER A 197 -17.20 -10.88 -10.66
N GLY A 198 -16.48 -11.71 -11.43
CA GLY A 198 -16.27 -11.52 -12.87
C GLY A 198 -15.18 -10.51 -13.22
N SER A 199 -14.45 -9.96 -12.24
CA SER A 199 -13.24 -9.18 -12.50
C SER A 199 -12.01 -10.10 -12.63
N ASP A 200 -11.08 -9.76 -13.53
CA ASP A 200 -9.78 -10.46 -13.72
C ASP A 200 -8.84 -10.35 -12.50
N ASN A 201 -9.33 -9.86 -11.36
CA ASN A 201 -8.53 -9.53 -10.19
C ASN A 201 -8.34 -10.71 -9.23
N THR A 202 -9.10 -11.81 -9.34
CA THR A 202 -8.97 -12.95 -8.40
C THR A 202 -7.54 -13.54 -8.40
N SER A 203 -6.96 -13.78 -9.58
CA SER A 203 -5.58 -14.28 -9.69
C SER A 203 -4.54 -13.25 -9.22
N LYS A 204 -4.83 -11.96 -9.36
CA LYS A 204 -3.97 -10.88 -8.84
C LYS A 204 -4.03 -10.79 -7.32
N VAL A 205 -5.20 -11.01 -6.72
CA VAL A 205 -5.39 -11.02 -5.26
C VAL A 205 -4.56 -12.13 -4.62
N ASP A 206 -4.56 -13.33 -5.18
CA ASP A 206 -3.76 -14.44 -4.65
C ASP A 206 -2.26 -14.13 -4.73
N LYS A 207 -1.79 -13.58 -5.86
CA LYS A 207 -0.40 -13.13 -6.00
C LYS A 207 -0.03 -12.03 -4.99
N ILE A 208 -0.95 -11.10 -4.68
CA ILE A 208 -0.72 -10.05 -3.67
C ILE A 208 -0.58 -10.66 -2.27
N LYS A 209 -1.39 -11.68 -1.94
CA LYS A 209 -1.26 -12.42 -0.67
C LYS A 209 0.07 -13.16 -0.59
N GLU A 210 0.51 -13.81 -1.67
CA GLU A 210 1.80 -14.51 -1.74
C GLU A 210 3.00 -13.56 -1.49
N MET A 211 2.87 -12.28 -1.84
CA MET A 211 3.87 -11.25 -1.55
C MET A 211 3.85 -10.76 -0.09
N GLY A 212 2.99 -11.33 0.76
CA GLY A 212 2.89 -10.98 2.18
C GLY A 212 2.20 -9.63 2.45
N ILE A 213 1.52 -9.06 1.45
CA ILE A 213 0.75 -7.82 1.62
C ILE A 213 -0.63 -8.18 2.20
N PRO A 214 -1.00 -7.67 3.39
CA PRO A 214 -2.32 -7.93 3.93
C PRO A 214 -3.41 -7.28 3.07
N ILE A 215 -4.47 -8.03 2.75
CA ILE A 215 -5.59 -7.56 1.93
C ILE A 215 -6.88 -7.52 2.75
N VAL A 216 -7.64 -6.44 2.65
CA VAL A 216 -8.99 -6.32 3.18
C VAL A 216 -9.96 -6.04 2.05
N ALA A 217 -11.04 -6.82 2.01
CA ALA A 217 -12.18 -6.53 1.14
C ALA A 217 -13.00 -5.36 1.71
N GLU A 218 -13.46 -4.46 0.85
CA GLU A 218 -14.37 -3.37 1.18
C GLU A 218 -15.65 -3.50 0.34
N PRO A 219 -16.64 -4.30 0.81
CA PRO A 219 -17.84 -4.63 0.04
C PRO A 219 -19.03 -3.73 0.39
N ASN A 220 -18.84 -2.48 0.85
CA ASN A 220 -19.98 -1.63 1.26
C ASN A 220 -21.11 -1.53 0.23
N PHE A 221 -20.84 -1.65 -1.06
CA PHE A 221 -21.87 -1.64 -2.10
C PHE A 221 -22.93 -2.75 -1.95
N LEU A 222 -22.66 -3.78 -1.15
CA LEU A 222 -23.60 -4.84 -0.78
C LEU A 222 -24.54 -4.45 0.37
N GLU A 223 -24.23 -3.40 1.12
CA GLU A 223 -25.12 -2.88 2.16
C GLU A 223 -26.38 -2.26 1.54
N SER A 224 -27.53 -2.64 2.10
CA SER A 224 -28.85 -2.31 1.53
C SER A 224 -29.25 -0.85 1.70
N THR A 225 -28.67 -0.13 2.66
CA THR A 225 -29.00 1.27 2.96
C THR A 225 -27.79 2.19 2.79
N PRO A 226 -28.00 3.48 2.46
CA PRO A 226 -26.91 4.46 2.44
C PRO A 226 -26.21 4.62 3.79
N LEU A 227 -26.93 4.46 4.90
CA LEU A 227 -26.36 4.53 6.25
C LEU A 227 -25.47 3.31 6.54
N GLY A 228 -25.90 2.11 6.15
CA GLY A 228 -25.08 0.90 6.29
C GLY A 228 -23.80 0.95 5.46
N ARG A 229 -23.78 1.71 4.36
CA ARG A 229 -22.57 2.00 3.58
C ARG A 229 -21.62 3.01 4.23
N ALA A 230 -22.15 3.84 5.12
CA ALA A 230 -21.42 4.92 5.76
C ALA A 230 -20.84 4.52 7.12
N GLU A 231 -21.48 3.57 7.81
CA GLU A 231 -20.96 2.90 9.01
C GLU A 231 -19.83 1.90 8.66
#